data_AF-A0A953TFY8-F1
#
_entry.id   AF-A0A953TFY8-F1
#
_cell.length_a   1.000
_cell.length_b   1.000
_cell.length_c   1.000
_cell.angle_alpha   90.00
_cell.angle_beta   90.00
_cell.angle_gamma   90.00
#
_symmetry.space_group_name_H-M   'P 1'
#
loop_
_entity.id
_entity.type
_entity.pdbx_description
1 polymer ?
#
loop_
_entity_poly.entity_id
_entity_poly.type
_entity_poly.pdbx_seq_one_letter_code
_entity_poly.pdbx_strand_id
1 'polypeptide(L)'
;MAFEQAQIDVQKTAEFEQLKAAIERVFAAAAVEGFLKKLQSSDARIRQFEKVLEAQVIESVDATLKKSGKTARQLYATLTVSDQAMMREFYLERIEQAAPALREKYRKVYRYY
;
A
#
# COMPACT_ATOMS: atom_id res chain seq x y z
N MET A 1 20.68 -20.98 -15.47
CA MET A 1 21.22 -19.64 -15.20
C MET A 1 20.31 -19.02 -14.16
N ALA A 2 20.76 -18.89 -12.91
CA ALA A 2 20.00 -18.19 -11.88
C ALA A 2 20.28 -16.70 -12.04
N PHE A 3 19.23 -15.89 -12.21
CA PHE A 3 19.37 -14.44 -12.18
C PHE A 3 19.59 -14.03 -10.73
N GLU A 4 20.80 -13.63 -10.38
CA GLU A 4 21.09 -13.00 -9.09
C GLU A 4 20.67 -11.54 -9.20
N GLN A 5 19.47 -11.24 -8.69
CA GLN A 5 19.02 -9.85 -8.59
C GLN A 5 19.90 -9.17 -7.55
N ALA A 6 20.74 -8.22 -7.99
CA ALA A 6 21.50 -7.38 -7.07
C ALA A 6 20.50 -6.76 -6.07
N GLN A 7 20.72 -7.00 -4.79
CA GLN A 7 19.88 -6.48 -3.73
C GLN A 7 20.07 -4.96 -3.73
N ILE A 8 19.11 -4.23 -4.32
CA ILE A 8 19.19 -2.76 -4.37
C ILE A 8 18.88 -2.27 -2.98
N ASP A 9 19.86 -1.58 -2.38
CA ASP A 9 19.67 -0.99 -1.06
C ASP A 9 18.64 0.14 -1.10
N VAL A 10 17.78 0.18 -0.08
CA VAL A 10 16.81 1.25 0.11
C VAL A 10 17.55 2.55 0.42
N GLN A 11 17.36 3.58 -0.41
CA GLN A 11 18.11 4.83 -0.28
C GLN A 11 17.42 5.81 0.69
N LYS A 12 16.10 5.94 0.58
CA LYS A 12 15.29 6.80 1.47
C LYS A 12 14.70 6.01 2.63
N THR A 13 15.58 5.42 3.45
CA THR A 13 15.22 4.44 4.48
C THR A 13 14.14 4.94 5.45
N ALA A 14 14.22 6.19 5.92
CA ALA A 14 13.27 6.72 6.90
C ALA A 14 11.84 6.82 6.35
N GLU A 15 11.68 7.42 5.17
CA GLU A 15 10.37 7.55 4.51
C GLU A 15 9.85 6.21 4.01
N PHE A 16 10.75 5.35 3.53
CA PHE A 16 10.43 4.00 3.09
C PHE A 16 9.87 3.17 4.24
N GLU A 17 10.58 3.08 5.37
CA GLU A 17 10.11 2.33 6.54
C GLU A 17 8.82 2.92 7.11
N GLN A 18 8.68 4.24 7.12
CA GLN A 18 7.46 4.89 7.59
C GLN A 18 6.24 4.49 6.72
N LEU A 19 6.39 4.50 5.39
CA LEU A 19 5.33 4.11 4.47
C LEU A 19 5.07 2.59 4.49
N LYS A 20 6.13 1.78 4.53
CA LYS A 20 6.05 0.31 4.64
C LYS A 20 5.26 -0.09 5.88
N ALA A 21 5.62 0.48 7.04
CA ALA A 21 4.92 0.19 8.29
C ALA A 21 3.45 0.65 8.25
N ALA A 22 3.12 1.72 7.53
CA ALA A 22 1.74 2.15 7.34
C ALA A 22 0.94 1.16 6.47
N ILE A 23 1.55 0.65 5.40
CA ILE A 23 0.97 -0.39 4.55
C ILE A 23 0.75 -1.67 5.37
N GLU A 24 1.72 -2.10 6.16
CA GLU A 24 1.59 -3.28 7.05
C GLU A 24 0.41 -3.12 8.01
N ARG A 25 0.26 -1.96 8.64
CA ARG A 25 -0.85 -1.69 9.56
C ARG A 25 -2.21 -1.71 8.88
N VAL A 26 -2.36 -1.20 7.65
CA VAL A 26 -3.65 -1.26 6.95
C VAL A 26 -3.97 -2.65 6.41
N PHE A 27 -2.96 -3.50 6.15
CA PHE A 27 -3.18 -4.90 5.76
C PHE A 27 -3.25 -5.88 6.94
N ALA A 28 -3.04 -5.42 8.18
CA ALA A 28 -3.27 -6.23 9.35
C ALA A 28 -4.73 -6.71 9.42
N ALA A 29 -4.95 -7.92 9.95
CA ALA A 29 -6.26 -8.57 9.98
C ALA A 29 -7.37 -7.71 10.58
N ALA A 30 -7.05 -6.87 11.57
CA ALA A 30 -8.00 -5.98 12.23
C ALA A 30 -8.39 -4.72 11.41
N ALA A 31 -7.58 -4.33 10.41
CA ALA A 31 -7.73 -3.06 9.70
C ALA A 31 -8.03 -3.22 8.21
N VAL A 32 -7.65 -4.34 7.60
CA VAL A 32 -7.75 -4.59 6.15
C VAL A 32 -9.18 -4.46 5.62
N GLU A 33 -10.18 -4.89 6.39
CA GLU A 33 -11.57 -4.72 6.01
C GLU A 33 -12.00 -3.24 5.96
N GLY A 34 -11.54 -2.45 6.93
CA GLY A 34 -11.77 -1.00 6.96
C GLY A 34 -11.10 -0.30 5.77
N PHE A 35 -9.87 -0.69 5.44
CA PHE A 35 -9.15 -0.25 4.25
C PHE A 35 -9.92 -0.57 2.96
N LEU A 36 -10.35 -1.82 2.79
CA LEU A 36 -11.12 -2.25 1.61
C LEU A 36 -12.46 -1.51 1.49
N LYS A 37 -13.15 -1.26 2.61
CA LYS A 37 -14.40 -0.49 2.63
C LYS A 37 -14.19 0.96 2.20
N LYS A 38 -13.13 1.61 2.68
CA LYS A 38 -12.79 2.99 2.28
C LYS A 38 -12.40 3.05 0.82
N LEU A 39 -11.65 2.08 0.34
CA LEU A 39 -11.27 1.96 -1.05
C LEU A 39 -12.47 1.71 -1.97
N GLN A 40 -13.45 0.91 -1.54
CA GLN A 40 -14.70 0.73 -2.28
C GLN A 40 -15.53 2.02 -2.40
N SER A 41 -15.41 2.93 -1.45
CA SER A 41 -16.05 4.26 -1.52
C SER A 41 -15.28 5.29 -2.34
N SER A 42 -14.04 4.98 -2.74
CA SER A 42 -13.29 5.79 -3.71
C SER A 42 -13.40 5.16 -5.10
N ASP A 43 -12.98 5.90 -6.12
CA ASP A 43 -12.92 5.40 -7.50
C ASP A 43 -11.64 4.58 -7.77
N ALA A 44 -10.83 4.31 -6.74
CA ALA A 44 -9.56 3.63 -6.87
C ALA A 44 -9.72 2.10 -6.75
N ARG A 45 -9.05 1.36 -7.64
CA ARG A 45 -8.91 -0.10 -7.51
C ARG A 45 -7.69 -0.45 -6.69
N ILE A 46 -7.74 -1.56 -5.95
CA ILE A 46 -6.67 -1.90 -5.00
C ILE A 46 -5.32 -2.12 -5.67
N ARG A 47 -5.28 -2.60 -6.92
CA ARG A 47 -4.01 -2.76 -7.64
C ARG A 47 -3.44 -1.45 -8.21
N GLN A 48 -4.25 -0.40 -8.30
CA GLN A 48 -3.80 0.91 -8.79
C GLN A 48 -3.17 1.70 -7.65
N PHE A 49 -1.97 1.31 -7.24
CA PHE A 49 -1.32 1.83 -6.03
C PHE A 49 -1.29 3.37 -5.97
N GLU A 50 -0.94 4.03 -7.07
CA GLU A 50 -0.90 5.49 -7.15
C GLU A 50 -2.29 6.11 -6.94
N LYS A 51 -3.37 5.49 -7.45
CA LYS A 51 -4.74 5.93 -7.19
C LYS A 51 -5.15 5.74 -5.74
N VAL A 52 -4.67 4.68 -5.09
CA VAL A 52 -4.88 4.47 -3.65
C VAL A 52 -4.19 5.58 -2.84
N LEU A 53 -2.97 5.95 -3.22
CA LEU A 53 -2.23 7.06 -2.60
C LEU A 53 -2.92 8.42 -2.84
N GLU A 54 -3.37 8.68 -4.07
CA GLU A 54 -4.13 9.89 -4.42
C GLU A 54 -5.43 10.02 -3.61
N ALA A 55 -6.11 8.89 -3.38
CA ALA A 55 -7.35 8.84 -2.63
C ALA A 55 -7.15 8.92 -1.10
N GLN A 56 -5.91 9.01 -0.60
CA GLN A 56 -5.57 9.19 0.82
C GLN A 56 -6.19 8.11 1.74
N VAL A 57 -6.42 6.91 1.19
CA VAL A 57 -7.14 5.86 1.91
C VAL A 57 -6.30 5.28 3.04
N ILE A 58 -4.97 5.23 2.89
CA ILE A 58 -4.06 4.62 3.86
C ILE A 58 -4.09 5.40 5.18
N GLU A 59 -3.85 6.70 5.17
CA GLU A 59 -3.91 7.56 6.35
C GLU A 59 -5.32 7.72 6.93
N SER A 60 -6.37 7.44 6.14
CA SER A 60 -7.74 7.42 6.67
C SER A 60 -8.00 6.23 7.61
N VAL A 61 -7.18 5.18 7.52
CA VAL A 61 -7.26 3.94 8.32
C VAL A 61 -6.11 3.85 9.32
N ASP A 62 -4.90 4.23 8.91
CA ASP A 62 -3.73 4.26 9.79
C ASP A 62 -3.68 5.56 10.62
N ALA A 63 -4.15 5.47 11.86
CA ALA A 63 -4.10 6.56 12.82
C ALA A 63 -2.67 7.04 13.16
N THR A 64 -1.67 6.18 13.08
CA THR A 64 -0.26 6.53 13.32
C THR A 64 0.27 7.40 12.19
N LEU A 65 0.01 7.02 10.94
CA LEU A 65 0.37 7.84 9.78
C LEU A 65 -0.37 9.18 9.84
N LYS A 66 -1.67 9.18 10.14
CA LYS A 66 -2.46 10.40 10.31
C LYS A 66 -1.88 11.35 11.37
N LYS A 67 -1.48 10.83 12.52
CA LYS A 67 -0.87 11.61 13.61
C LYS A 67 0.50 12.20 13.23
N SER A 68 1.22 11.58 12.30
CA SER A 68 2.52 12.09 11.84
C SER A 68 2.40 13.37 10.99
N GLY A 69 1.19 13.75 10.57
CA GLY A 69 0.95 14.91 9.70
C GLY A 69 1.38 14.71 8.24
N LYS A 70 1.91 13.53 7.90
CA LYS A 70 2.26 13.14 6.52
C LYS A 70 1.18 12.25 5.92
N THR A 71 1.06 12.31 4.60
CA THR A 71 0.24 11.40 3.79
C THR A 71 1.09 10.28 3.20
N ALA A 72 0.48 9.15 2.86
CA ALA A 72 1.20 8.07 2.20
C ALA A 72 1.77 8.53 0.84
N ARG A 73 1.03 9.39 0.13
CA ARG A 73 1.46 10.01 -1.13
C ARG A 73 2.71 10.88 -0.96
N GLN A 74 2.77 11.71 0.09
CA GLN A 74 3.95 12.55 0.36
C GLN A 74 5.18 11.69 0.64
N LEU A 75 5.04 10.64 1.45
CA LEU A 75 6.14 9.70 1.72
C LEU A 75 6.60 9.00 0.45
N TYR A 76 5.67 8.54 -0.38
CA TYR A 76 6.00 7.87 -1.64
C TYR A 76 6.72 8.81 -2.63
N ALA A 77 6.30 10.07 -2.70
CA ALA A 77 6.87 11.04 -3.63
C ALA A 77 8.32 11.46 -3.29
N THR A 78 8.77 11.28 -2.04
CA THR A 78 10.17 11.57 -1.66
C THR A 78 11.13 10.40 -1.94
N LEU A 79 10.59 9.21 -2.19
CA LEU A 79 11.36 8.02 -2.52
C LEU A 79 12.02 8.14 -3.89
N THR A 80 13.18 7.48 -4.05
CA THR A 80 13.80 7.31 -5.37
C THR A 80 12.94 6.41 -6.27
N VAL A 81 13.17 6.42 -7.57
CA VAL A 81 12.41 5.54 -8.50
C VAL A 81 12.57 4.06 -8.13
N SER A 82 13.76 3.65 -7.66
CA SER A 82 13.99 2.29 -7.20
C SER A 82 13.20 1.97 -5.94
N ASP A 83 13.28 2.84 -4.91
CA ASP A 83 12.54 2.67 -3.66
C ASP A 83 11.01 2.67 -3.91
N GLN A 84 10.53 3.49 -4.86
CA GLN A 84 9.14 3.50 -5.29
C GLN A 84 8.72 2.16 -5.89
N ALA A 85 9.53 1.58 -6.77
CA ALA A 85 9.27 0.27 -7.36
C ALA A 85 9.20 -0.83 -6.28
N MET A 86 10.17 -0.85 -5.37
CA MET A 86 10.20 -1.80 -4.24
C MET A 86 8.96 -1.65 -3.35
N MET A 87 8.54 -0.41 -3.05
CA MET A 87 7.34 -0.15 -2.25
C MET A 87 6.06 -0.62 -2.96
N ARG A 88 5.99 -0.44 -4.28
CA ARG A 88 4.87 -0.91 -5.09
C ARG A 88 4.79 -2.43 -5.08
N GLU A 89 5.91 -3.12 -5.27
CA GLU A 89 5.99 -4.58 -5.19
C GLU A 89 5.55 -5.08 -3.82
N PHE A 90 6.10 -4.49 -2.75
CA PHE A 90 5.71 -4.78 -1.38
C PHE A 90 4.20 -4.65 -1.18
N TYR A 91 3.60 -3.56 -1.65
CA TYR A 91 2.16 -3.34 -1.57
C TYR A 91 1.35 -4.40 -2.32
N LEU A 92 1.77 -4.76 -3.54
CA LEU A 92 1.11 -5.79 -4.36
C LEU A 92 1.17 -7.16 -3.69
N GLU A 93 2.30 -7.52 -3.07
CA GLU A 93 2.40 -8.76 -2.29
C GLU A 93 1.41 -8.79 -1.11
N ARG A 94 1.21 -7.67 -0.40
CA ARG A 94 0.25 -7.62 0.71
C ARG A 94 -1.19 -7.82 0.23
N ILE A 95 -1.52 -7.31 -0.97
CA ILE A 95 -2.81 -7.61 -1.62
C ILE A 95 -2.94 -9.12 -1.86
N GLU A 96 -1.89 -9.76 -2.36
CA GLU A 96 -1.87 -11.20 -2.61
C GLU A 96 -1.84 -12.07 -1.35
N GLN A 97 -1.69 -11.47 -0.17
CA GLN A 97 -1.83 -12.16 1.12
C GLN A 97 -3.19 -11.94 1.78
N ALA A 98 -4.04 -11.05 1.23
CA ALA A 98 -5.37 -10.82 1.79
C ALA A 98 -6.25 -12.09 1.69
N ALA A 99 -6.99 -12.38 2.77
CA ALA A 99 -7.81 -13.59 2.89
C ALA A 99 -8.83 -13.73 1.74
N PRO A 100 -9.04 -14.94 1.19
CA PRO A 100 -9.97 -15.15 0.06
C PRO A 100 -11.40 -14.65 0.32
N ALA A 101 -11.89 -14.81 1.55
CA ALA A 101 -13.22 -14.34 1.95
C ALA A 101 -13.36 -12.80 1.82
N LEU A 102 -12.32 -12.04 2.15
CA LEU A 102 -12.30 -10.58 1.98
C LEU A 102 -12.24 -10.20 0.50
N ARG A 103 -11.46 -10.93 -0.31
CA ARG A 103 -11.40 -10.69 -1.76
C ARG A 103 -12.76 -10.88 -2.42
N GLU A 104 -13.49 -11.94 -2.05
CA GLU A 104 -14.83 -12.17 -2.59
C GLU A 104 -15.82 -11.07 -2.15
N LYS A 105 -15.83 -10.75 -0.85
CA LYS A 105 -16.70 -9.69 -0.30
C LYS A 105 -16.47 -8.34 -0.98
N TYR A 106 -15.22 -7.98 -1.21
CA TYR A 106 -14.83 -6.71 -1.84
C TYR A 106 -14.46 -6.87 -3.32
N ARG A 107 -14.97 -7.89 -4.02
CA ARG A 107 -14.56 -8.23 -5.40
C ARG A 107 -14.53 -7.05 -6.38
N LYS A 108 -15.43 -6.07 -6.24
CA LYS A 108 -15.46 -4.86 -7.10
C LYS A 108 -14.14 -4.08 -7.03
N VAL A 109 -13.55 -3.99 -5.83
CA VAL A 109 -12.26 -3.31 -5.59
C VAL A 109 -11.10 -4.07 -6.26
N TYR A 110 -11.23 -5.39 -6.38
CA TYR A 110 -10.21 -6.29 -6.95
C TYR A 110 -10.33 -6.53 -8.47
N ARG A 111 -11.40 -6.07 -9.13
CA ARG A 111 -11.58 -6.30 -10.58
C ARG A 111 -10.50 -5.62 -11.41
N TYR A 112 -10.05 -6.34 -12.44
CA TYR A 112 -9.35 -5.77 -13.58
C TYR A 112 -10.40 -5.23 -14.55
N TYR A 113 -10.56 -3.91 -14.57
CA TYR A 113 -11.54 -3.14 -15.36
C TYR A 113 -12.99 -3.22 -14.84
#